data_AF-A0A6P0TAY6-F1
#
_entry.id   AF-A0A6P0TAY6-F1
#
_cell.length_a   1.000
_cell.length_b   1.000
_cell.length_c   1.000
_cell.angle_alpha   90.00
_cell.angle_beta   90.00
_cell.angle_gamma   90.00
#
_symmetry.space_group_name_H-M   'P 1'
#
loop_
_entity.id
_entity.type
_entity.pdbx_description
1 polymer ?
#
loop_
_entity_poly.entity_id
_entity_poly.type
_entity_poly.pdbx_seq_one_letter_code
_entity_poly.pdbx_strand_id
1 'polypeptide(L)'
;MTVQPATPIVPDFNAIITGLSLMSYPQFSDLDNPNKLNNPKKLDHPDRIDVDEFAFTFSVNIRIGAIALMIAGALTAIYSQLDEKQRDVANFGTTTLGVCIAGASAIHAYRGLIRSAKVQEAEIRASRAEIIASRQERNLDRDNEQRVRVLDRTINYIARWNHPDFASSRATMKKVLLDSNKQNIKLATYLDAHPEEAQAVVSILNFLEELSFLTHEKDLDKDKLASFYRAIFDMVYSDFFQYIQARREEKNRDKLYEHFEKLHQEWQINGGYRG
;
A
#
# COMPACT_ATOMS: atom_id res chain seq x y z
N MET A 1 24.95 -45.01 43.90
CA MET A 1 24.09 -44.51 42.81
C MET A 1 24.86 -43.42 42.10
N THR A 2 25.43 -43.73 40.94
CA THR A 2 26.23 -42.81 40.12
C THR A 2 25.30 -42.05 39.19
N VAL A 3 25.12 -40.75 39.44
CA VAL A 3 24.33 -39.85 38.60
C VAL A 3 25.18 -39.48 37.39
N GLN A 4 24.76 -39.89 36.20
CA GLN A 4 25.38 -39.45 34.95
C GLN A 4 25.09 -37.96 34.71
N PRO A 5 26.09 -37.15 34.33
CA PRO A 5 25.85 -35.76 33.97
C PRO A 5 25.07 -35.68 32.66
N ALA A 6 24.04 -34.82 32.65
CA ALA A 6 23.24 -34.53 31.47
C ALA A 6 24.14 -33.92 30.38
N THR A 7 24.13 -34.53 29.20
CA THR A 7 24.81 -33.99 28.01
C THR A 7 24.14 -32.69 27.57
N PRO A 8 24.92 -31.63 27.30
CA PRO A 8 24.38 -30.38 26.77
C PRO A 8 23.81 -30.61 25.37
N ILE A 9 22.54 -30.25 25.17
CA ILE A 9 21.88 -30.23 23.87
C ILE A 9 22.47 -29.05 23.11
N VAL A 10 23.39 -29.33 22.18
CA VAL A 10 23.89 -28.33 21.22
C VAL A 10 22.90 -28.31 20.05
N PRO A 11 22.17 -27.22 19.80
CA PRO A 11 21.28 -27.14 18.65
C PRO A 11 22.10 -27.25 17.35
N ASP A 12 21.67 -28.15 16.47
CA ASP A 12 22.27 -28.36 15.15
C ASP A 12 21.92 -27.20 14.22
N PHE A 13 22.83 -26.23 14.13
CA PHE A 13 22.67 -25.04 13.29
C PHE A 13 22.61 -25.36 11.79
N ASN A 14 23.10 -26.53 11.34
CA ASN A 14 23.00 -26.91 9.92
C ASN A 14 21.55 -27.29 9.56
N ALA A 15 20.77 -27.81 10.51
CA ALA A 15 19.35 -28.11 10.28
C ALA A 15 18.50 -26.84 10.06
N ILE A 16 18.87 -25.73 10.73
CA ILE A 16 18.17 -24.43 10.61
C ILE A 16 18.46 -23.77 9.25
N ILE A 17 19.70 -23.83 8.77
CA ILE A 17 20.08 -23.29 7.46
C ILE A 17 19.43 -24.10 6.31
N THR A 18 19.32 -25.43 6.48
CA THR A 18 18.69 -26.29 5.48
C THR A 18 17.16 -26.11 5.43
N GLY A 19 16.51 -25.80 6.56
CA GLY A 19 15.07 -25.46 6.61
C GLY A 19 14.71 -24.16 5.88
N LEU A 20 15.62 -23.17 5.85
CA LEU A 20 15.43 -21.91 5.13
C LEU A 20 15.59 -22.03 3.60
N SER A 21 16.33 -23.03 3.10
CA SER A 21 16.43 -23.32 1.66
C SER A 21 15.23 -24.09 1.08
N LEU A 22 14.36 -24.65 1.92
CA LEU A 22 13.20 -25.43 1.50
C LEU A 22 11.86 -24.68 1.61
N MET A 23 11.86 -23.40 2.01
CA MET A 23 10.73 -22.50 1.77
C MET A 23 10.68 -22.16 0.27
N SER A 24 10.28 -23.16 -0.51
CA SER A 24 9.75 -22.98 -1.85
C SER A 24 8.59 -22.01 -1.71
N TYR A 25 8.81 -20.79 -2.21
CA TYR A 25 7.73 -19.84 -2.43
C TYR A 25 6.58 -20.59 -3.09
N PRO A 26 5.33 -20.51 -2.57
CA PRO A 26 4.20 -21.04 -3.30
C PRO A 26 4.26 -20.41 -4.69
N GLN A 27 4.35 -21.26 -5.72
CA GLN A 27 4.27 -20.80 -7.09
C GLN A 27 2.96 -20.04 -7.22
N PHE A 28 3.05 -18.72 -7.24
CA PHE A 28 2.01 -17.81 -7.70
C PHE A 28 1.93 -17.97 -9.23
N SER A 29 1.58 -19.16 -9.70
CA SER A 29 1.35 -19.45 -11.13
C SER A 29 -0.14 -19.46 -11.50
N ASP A 30 -1.04 -19.29 -10.53
CA ASP A 30 -2.49 -19.30 -10.75
C ASP A 30 -3.18 -17.92 -10.66
N LEU A 31 -2.42 -16.83 -10.48
CA LEU A 31 -2.98 -15.46 -10.49
C LEU A 31 -2.79 -14.70 -11.81
N ASP A 32 -2.09 -15.28 -12.79
CA ASP A 32 -1.88 -14.72 -14.12
C ASP A 32 -2.92 -15.21 -15.15
N ASN A 33 -4.21 -15.09 -14.83
CA ASN A 33 -5.23 -15.05 -15.89
C ASN A 33 -6.02 -13.74 -15.89
N PRO A 34 -5.38 -12.62 -16.28
CA PRO A 34 -6.06 -11.33 -16.49
C PRO A 34 -7.10 -11.38 -17.64
N ASN A 35 -7.18 -12.47 -18.40
CA ASN A 35 -8.12 -12.62 -19.51
C ASN A 35 -9.50 -13.17 -19.10
N LYS A 36 -9.76 -13.50 -17.83
CA LYS A 36 -11.08 -14.01 -17.39
C LYS A 36 -12.01 -13.00 -16.74
N LEU A 37 -11.57 -11.78 -16.42
CA LEU A 37 -12.45 -10.73 -15.87
C LEU A 37 -12.66 -9.51 -16.77
N ASN A 38 -11.91 -9.39 -17.87
CA ASN A 38 -12.10 -8.33 -18.84
C ASN A 38 -12.76 -8.88 -20.10
N ASN A 39 -14.04 -9.22 -19.97
CA ASN A 39 -14.95 -8.93 -21.07
C ASN A 39 -15.58 -7.57 -20.72
N PRO A 40 -14.89 -6.43 -20.99
CA PRO A 40 -15.59 -5.17 -20.97
C PRO A 40 -16.73 -5.37 -21.96
N LYS A 41 -17.97 -5.40 -21.47
CA LYS A 41 -19.11 -5.04 -22.32
C LYS A 41 -18.61 -3.81 -23.06
N LYS A 42 -18.41 -3.95 -24.37
CA LYS A 42 -18.01 -2.84 -25.26
C LYS A 42 -18.79 -1.64 -24.77
N LEU A 43 -18.12 -0.74 -24.07
CA LEU A 43 -18.71 0.53 -23.71
C LEU A 43 -18.83 1.19 -25.08
N ASP A 44 -20.05 1.21 -25.61
CA ASP A 44 -20.36 2.04 -26.75
C ASP A 44 -19.84 3.44 -26.40
N HIS A 45 -18.81 3.86 -27.14
CA HIS A 45 -18.24 5.19 -26.98
C HIS A 45 -19.38 6.21 -27.12
N PRO A 46 -19.66 7.04 -26.10
CA PRO A 46 -20.71 8.04 -26.15
C PRO A 46 -20.42 9.16 -27.18
N ASP A 47 -19.24 9.15 -27.80
CA ASP A 47 -18.81 10.14 -28.79
C ASP A 47 -19.21 9.79 -30.23
N ARG A 48 -19.81 8.63 -30.48
CA ARG A 48 -20.62 8.49 -31.70
C ARG A 48 -21.92 9.22 -31.45
N ILE A 49 -21.92 10.52 -31.77
CA ILE A 49 -23.14 11.23 -32.13
C ILE A 49 -23.81 10.33 -33.16
N ASP A 50 -24.88 9.66 -32.75
CA ASP A 50 -25.62 8.78 -33.63
C ASP A 50 -26.20 9.70 -34.69
N VAL A 51 -25.55 9.71 -35.86
CA VAL A 51 -25.85 10.66 -36.94
C VAL A 51 -27.32 10.51 -37.36
N ASP A 52 -27.88 9.33 -37.12
CA ASP A 52 -29.27 8.97 -37.30
C ASP A 52 -30.20 9.66 -36.28
N GLU A 53 -29.80 9.83 -35.01
CA GLU A 53 -30.58 10.55 -34.00
C GLU A 53 -30.56 12.06 -34.25
N PHE A 54 -29.42 12.61 -34.69
CA PHE A 54 -29.32 14.01 -35.10
C PHE A 54 -30.14 14.28 -36.39
N ALA A 55 -30.04 13.40 -37.39
CA ALA A 55 -30.83 13.50 -38.62
C ALA A 55 -32.33 13.37 -38.34
N PHE A 56 -32.72 12.48 -37.43
CA PHE A 56 -34.12 12.34 -37.01
C PHE A 56 -34.63 13.62 -36.35
N THR A 57 -33.91 14.16 -35.37
CA THR A 57 -34.31 15.38 -34.64
C THR A 57 -34.37 16.61 -35.57
N PHE A 58 -33.41 16.74 -36.50
CA PHE A 58 -33.41 17.80 -37.50
C PHE A 58 -34.60 17.67 -38.47
N SER A 59 -34.92 16.45 -38.91
CA SER A 59 -36.07 16.19 -39.80
C SER A 59 -37.42 16.46 -39.13
N VAL A 60 -37.55 16.18 -37.82
CA VAL A 60 -38.77 16.44 -37.05
C VAL A 60 -38.97 17.95 -36.87
N ASN A 61 -37.91 18.71 -36.54
CA ASN A 61 -38.00 20.15 -36.39
C ASN A 61 -38.36 20.87 -37.71
N ILE A 62 -37.81 20.43 -38.85
CA ILE A 62 -38.18 20.97 -40.17
C ILE A 62 -39.64 20.64 -40.50
N ARG A 63 -40.11 19.41 -40.23
CA ARG A 63 -41.50 19.02 -40.48
C ARG A 63 -42.47 19.80 -39.60
N ILE A 64 -42.16 20.00 -38.32
CA ILE A 64 -42.98 20.82 -37.41
C ILE A 64 -42.99 22.28 -37.87
N GLY A 65 -41.85 22.84 -38.28
CA GLY A 65 -41.76 24.19 -38.83
C GLY A 65 -42.60 24.36 -40.11
N ALA A 66 -42.54 23.40 -41.02
CA ALA A 66 -43.34 23.40 -42.25
C ALA A 66 -44.85 23.26 -41.94
N ILE A 67 -45.23 22.38 -41.02
CA ILE A 67 -46.62 22.23 -40.58
C ILE A 67 -47.12 23.51 -39.91
N ALA A 68 -46.32 24.15 -39.05
CA ALA A 68 -46.67 25.41 -38.41
C ALA A 68 -46.87 26.54 -39.44
N LEU A 69 -46.01 26.62 -40.45
CA LEU A 69 -46.15 27.56 -41.58
C LEU A 69 -47.42 27.31 -42.39
N MET A 70 -47.74 26.05 -42.69
CA MET A 70 -48.97 25.69 -43.39
C MET A 70 -50.22 26.04 -42.57
N ILE A 71 -50.22 25.76 -41.27
CA ILE A 71 -51.31 26.12 -40.36
C ILE A 71 -51.45 27.64 -40.26
N ALA A 72 -50.34 28.37 -40.11
CA ALA A 72 -50.35 29.84 -40.07
C ALA A 72 -50.87 30.43 -41.38
N GLY A 73 -50.46 29.90 -42.53
CA GLY A 73 -50.95 30.29 -43.85
C GLY A 73 -52.45 30.04 -44.02
N ALA A 74 -52.92 28.85 -43.64
CA ALA A 74 -54.35 28.49 -43.68
C ALA A 74 -55.19 29.39 -42.76
N LEU A 75 -54.72 29.65 -41.53
CA LEU A 75 -55.38 30.55 -40.59
C LEU A 75 -55.41 32.00 -41.11
N THR A 76 -54.32 32.47 -41.73
CA THR A 76 -54.26 33.82 -42.34
C THR A 76 -55.25 33.96 -43.51
N ALA A 77 -55.38 32.92 -44.34
CA ALA A 77 -56.34 32.90 -45.43
C ALA A 77 -57.79 32.92 -44.93
N ILE A 78 -58.11 32.12 -43.91
CA ILE A 78 -59.44 32.12 -43.25
C ILE A 78 -59.72 33.47 -42.60
N TYR A 79 -58.73 34.07 -41.93
CA TYR A 79 -58.84 35.36 -41.25
C TYR A 79 -59.22 36.51 -42.21
N SER A 80 -58.75 36.46 -43.47
CA SER A 80 -59.08 37.49 -44.46
C SER A 80 -60.55 37.49 -44.90
N GLN A 81 -61.28 36.40 -44.69
CA GLN A 81 -62.70 36.23 -45.08
C GLN A 81 -63.70 36.47 -43.94
N LEU A 82 -63.24 36.72 -42.71
CA LEU A 82 -64.10 36.92 -41.53
C LEU A 82 -64.53 38.37 -41.35
N ASP A 83 -65.76 38.57 -40.86
CA ASP A 83 -66.27 39.86 -40.38
C ASP A 83 -65.57 40.31 -39.08
N GLU A 84 -65.59 41.61 -38.79
CA GLU A 84 -64.87 42.25 -37.69
C GLU A 84 -65.09 41.55 -36.33
N LYS A 85 -66.34 41.22 -35.98
CA LYS A 85 -66.67 40.52 -34.73
C LYS A 85 -66.13 39.08 -34.64
N GLN A 86 -65.96 38.40 -35.78
CA GLN A 86 -65.43 37.04 -35.83
C GLN A 86 -63.90 37.02 -35.79
N ARG A 87 -63.25 38.08 -36.25
CA ARG A 87 -61.79 38.26 -36.16
C ARG A 87 -61.29 38.32 -34.72
N ASP A 88 -62.04 38.96 -33.83
CA ASP A 88 -61.67 39.02 -32.41
C ASP A 88 -61.68 37.65 -31.74
N VAL A 89 -62.69 36.82 -32.04
CA VAL A 89 -62.78 35.44 -31.54
C VAL A 89 -61.66 34.58 -32.14
N ALA A 90 -61.34 34.76 -33.43
CA ALA A 90 -60.23 34.08 -34.07
C ALA A 90 -58.87 34.47 -33.47
N ASN A 91 -58.64 35.76 -33.19
CA ASN A 91 -57.42 36.27 -32.54
C ASN A 91 -57.26 35.72 -31.12
N PHE A 92 -58.35 35.64 -30.36
CA PHE A 92 -58.33 35.00 -29.05
C PHE A 92 -57.98 33.50 -29.14
N GLY A 93 -58.59 32.79 -30.09
CA GLY A 93 -58.33 31.37 -30.33
C GLY A 93 -56.89 31.08 -30.76
N THR A 94 -56.33 31.87 -31.68
CA THR A 94 -54.94 31.71 -32.15
C THR A 94 -53.94 32.04 -31.05
N THR A 95 -54.19 33.08 -30.25
CA THR A 95 -53.34 33.42 -29.10
C THR A 95 -53.39 32.31 -28.05
N THR A 96 -54.58 31.78 -27.73
CA THR A 96 -54.76 30.69 -26.77
C THR A 96 -54.03 29.43 -27.22
N LEU A 97 -54.18 29.02 -28.50
CA LEU A 97 -53.46 27.89 -29.06
C LEU A 97 -51.94 28.12 -29.07
N GLY A 98 -51.49 29.32 -29.42
CA GLY A 98 -50.07 29.70 -29.38
C GLY A 98 -49.47 29.54 -27.99
N VAL A 99 -50.19 30.01 -26.95
CA VAL A 99 -49.77 29.83 -25.54
C VAL A 99 -49.75 28.36 -25.15
N CYS A 100 -50.75 27.55 -25.55
CA CYS A 100 -50.75 26.11 -25.28
C CYS A 100 -49.56 25.38 -25.94
N ILE A 101 -49.24 25.71 -27.20
CA ILE A 101 -48.09 25.14 -27.93
C ILE A 101 -46.77 25.56 -27.27
N ALA A 102 -46.64 26.84 -26.91
CA ALA A 102 -45.48 27.33 -26.19
C ALA A 102 -45.31 26.62 -24.84
N GLY A 103 -46.40 26.42 -24.10
CA GLY A 103 -46.41 25.67 -22.83
C GLY A 103 -45.99 24.21 -23.00
N ALA A 104 -46.54 23.49 -23.99
CA ALA A 104 -46.15 22.12 -24.28
C ALA A 104 -44.67 22.02 -24.67
N SER A 105 -44.20 22.95 -25.50
CA SER A 105 -42.80 23.03 -25.95
C SER A 105 -41.86 23.30 -24.77
N ALA A 106 -42.23 24.22 -23.88
CA ALA A 106 -41.50 24.51 -22.65
C ALA A 106 -41.43 23.28 -21.72
N ILE A 107 -42.51 22.51 -21.59
CA ILE A 107 -42.52 21.25 -20.82
C ILE A 107 -41.56 20.22 -21.42
N HIS A 108 -41.55 20.08 -22.75
CA HIS A 108 -40.62 19.16 -23.43
C HIS A 108 -39.16 19.60 -23.28
N ALA A 109 -38.85 20.88 -23.45
CA ALA A 109 -37.52 21.43 -23.23
C ALA A 109 -37.07 21.23 -21.77
N TYR A 110 -37.96 21.52 -20.81
CA TYR A 110 -37.69 21.31 -19.37
C TYR A 110 -37.40 19.84 -19.04
N ARG A 111 -38.17 18.89 -19.62
CA ARG A 111 -37.88 17.46 -19.48
C ARG A 111 -36.54 17.07 -20.09
N GLY A 112 -36.18 17.67 -21.23
CA GLY A 112 -34.86 17.50 -21.86
C GLY A 112 -33.72 17.92 -20.92
N LEU A 113 -33.83 19.11 -20.32
CA LEU A 113 -32.85 19.64 -19.36
C LEU A 113 -32.72 18.77 -18.10
N ILE A 114 -33.83 18.24 -17.58
CA ILE A 114 -33.77 17.30 -16.44
C ILE A 114 -33.04 16.02 -16.82
N ARG A 115 -33.29 15.48 -18.03
CA ARG A 115 -32.61 14.26 -18.48
C ARG A 115 -31.11 14.50 -18.65
N SER A 116 -30.71 15.60 -19.30
CA SER A 116 -29.29 15.92 -19.48
C SER A 116 -28.59 16.14 -18.13
N ALA A 117 -29.24 16.82 -17.17
CA ALA A 117 -28.70 16.99 -15.82
C ALA A 117 -28.49 15.63 -15.11
N LYS A 118 -29.46 14.71 -15.21
CA LYS A 118 -29.34 13.37 -14.62
C LYS A 118 -28.23 12.53 -15.25
N VAL A 119 -28.07 12.61 -16.58
CA VAL A 119 -26.98 11.91 -17.29
C VAL A 119 -25.63 12.47 -16.85
N GLN A 120 -25.49 13.80 -16.81
CA GLN A 120 -24.27 14.46 -16.35
C GLN A 120 -23.94 14.12 -14.89
N GLU A 121 -24.94 14.08 -14.01
CA GLU A 121 -24.74 13.63 -12.63
C GLU A 121 -24.27 12.18 -12.55
N ALA A 122 -24.85 11.28 -13.35
CA ALA A 122 -24.46 9.87 -13.38
C ALA A 122 -23.02 9.72 -13.87
N GLU A 123 -22.63 10.46 -14.90
CA GLU A 123 -21.26 10.50 -15.44
C GLU A 123 -20.26 11.04 -14.41
N ILE A 124 -20.58 12.15 -13.73
CA ILE A 124 -19.75 12.71 -12.66
C ILE A 124 -19.60 11.69 -11.51
N ARG A 125 -20.67 10.98 -11.14
CA ARG A 125 -20.59 9.94 -10.10
C ARG A 125 -19.72 8.76 -10.53
N ALA A 126 -19.85 8.30 -11.78
CA ALA A 126 -19.03 7.23 -12.33
C ALA A 126 -17.54 7.62 -12.35
N SER A 127 -17.21 8.80 -12.87
CA SER A 127 -15.84 9.32 -12.90
C SER A 127 -15.24 9.47 -11.49
N ARG A 128 -16.03 9.93 -10.52
CA ARG A 128 -15.58 10.01 -9.12
C ARG A 128 -15.30 8.63 -8.52
N ALA A 129 -16.14 7.63 -8.80
CA ALA A 129 -15.93 6.27 -8.33
C ALA A 129 -14.65 5.67 -8.90
N GLU A 130 -14.39 5.88 -10.19
CA GLU A 130 -13.16 5.46 -10.86
C GLU A 130 -11.92 6.11 -10.24
N ILE A 131 -11.94 7.44 -10.03
CA ILE A 131 -10.84 8.15 -9.37
C ILE A 131 -10.56 7.63 -7.96
N ILE A 132 -11.60 7.26 -7.21
CA ILE A 132 -11.45 6.68 -5.87
C ILE A 132 -10.81 5.28 -5.96
N ALA A 133 -11.28 4.43 -6.88
CA ALA A 133 -10.71 3.10 -7.09
C ALA A 133 -9.23 3.17 -7.49
N SER A 134 -8.87 4.01 -8.46
CA SER A 134 -7.47 4.20 -8.87
C SER A 134 -6.58 4.83 -7.80
N ARG A 135 -7.16 5.53 -6.81
CA ARG A 135 -6.41 6.00 -5.63
C ARG A 135 -6.18 4.87 -4.63
N GLN A 136 -7.18 4.01 -4.42
CA GLN A 136 -7.05 2.85 -3.55
C GLN A 136 -6.01 1.86 -4.08
N GLU A 137 -6.04 1.55 -5.38
CA GLU A 137 -5.08 0.67 -6.04
C GLU A 137 -3.64 1.20 -5.90
N ARG A 138 -3.42 2.49 -6.19
CA ARG A 138 -2.09 3.12 -6.00
C ARG A 138 -1.60 3.11 -4.56
N ASN A 139 -2.50 3.21 -3.58
CA ASN A 139 -2.12 3.13 -2.17
C ASN A 139 -1.73 1.69 -1.82
N LEU A 140 -2.48 0.69 -2.30
CA LEU A 140 -2.16 -0.72 -2.13
C LEU A 140 -0.79 -1.06 -2.73
N ASP A 141 -0.50 -0.56 -3.94
CA ASP A 141 0.77 -0.76 -4.61
C ASP A 141 1.93 -0.15 -3.82
N ARG A 142 1.76 1.08 -3.32
CA ARG A 142 2.77 1.74 -2.47
C ARG A 142 3.04 0.96 -1.18
N ASP A 143 1.99 0.47 -0.54
CA ASP A 143 2.10 -0.33 0.68
C ASP A 143 2.81 -1.67 0.39
N ASN A 144 2.49 -2.32 -0.74
CA ASN A 144 3.15 -3.54 -1.18
C ASN A 144 4.62 -3.31 -1.52
N GLU A 145 4.95 -2.27 -2.28
CA GLU A 145 6.34 -1.90 -2.57
C GLU A 145 7.13 -1.61 -1.29
N GLN A 146 6.54 -0.89 -0.33
CA GLN A 146 7.18 -0.63 0.95
C GLN A 146 7.45 -1.93 1.71
N ARG A 147 6.50 -2.87 1.73
CA ARG A 147 6.67 -4.19 2.34
C ARG A 147 7.80 -4.99 1.69
N VAL A 148 7.88 -4.99 0.37
CA VAL A 148 8.97 -5.66 -0.37
C VAL A 148 10.31 -5.03 0.00
N ARG A 149 10.42 -3.69 -0.01
CA ARG A 149 11.66 -2.99 0.39
C ARG A 149 12.10 -3.32 1.81
N VAL A 150 11.17 -3.35 2.77
CA VAL A 150 11.46 -3.71 4.17
C VAL A 150 11.96 -5.16 4.26
N LEU A 151 11.30 -6.08 3.54
CA LEU A 151 11.69 -7.49 3.51
C LEU A 151 13.09 -7.70 2.91
N ASP A 152 13.38 -7.06 1.77
CA ASP A 152 14.68 -7.13 1.11
C ASP A 152 15.80 -6.63 2.01
N ARG A 153 15.58 -5.52 2.71
CA ARG A 153 16.54 -5.00 3.71
C ARG A 153 16.74 -5.99 4.85
N THR A 154 15.66 -6.57 5.39
CA THR A 154 15.75 -7.61 6.44
C THR A 154 16.57 -8.81 5.98
N ILE A 155 16.33 -9.31 4.77
CA ILE A 155 17.10 -10.43 4.19
C ILE A 155 18.57 -10.05 4.03
N ASN A 156 18.86 -8.84 3.56
CA ASN A 156 20.23 -8.35 3.42
C ASN A 156 20.97 -8.29 4.77
N TYR A 157 20.31 -7.91 5.86
CA TYR A 157 20.92 -7.98 7.20
C TYR A 157 21.22 -9.40 7.64
N ILE A 158 20.29 -10.34 7.43
CA ILE A 158 20.52 -11.77 7.69
C ILE A 158 21.69 -12.30 6.85
N ALA A 159 21.77 -11.91 5.58
CA ALA A 159 22.88 -12.29 4.70
C ALA A 159 24.22 -11.68 5.17
N ARG A 160 24.25 -10.41 5.59
CA ARG A 160 25.45 -9.74 6.15
C ARG A 160 25.99 -10.49 7.36
N TRP A 161 25.13 -10.90 8.30
CA TRP A 161 25.57 -11.69 9.44
C TRP A 161 26.19 -13.03 9.02
N ASN A 162 25.65 -13.68 8.00
CA ASN A 162 26.19 -14.94 7.50
C ASN A 162 27.39 -14.78 6.55
N HIS A 163 27.80 -13.54 6.23
CA HIS A 163 28.92 -13.28 5.33
C HIS A 163 30.26 -13.81 5.90
N PRO A 164 31.16 -14.35 5.06
CA PRO A 164 32.47 -14.84 5.49
C PRO A 164 33.30 -13.84 6.29
N ASP A 165 33.20 -12.54 5.95
CA ASP A 165 33.94 -11.49 6.66
C ASP A 165 33.55 -11.43 8.15
N PHE A 166 32.26 -11.59 8.46
CA PHE A 166 31.77 -11.63 9.85
C PHE A 166 32.10 -12.95 10.55
N ALA A 167 32.42 -14.02 9.82
CA ALA A 167 32.76 -15.31 10.42
C ALA A 167 34.03 -15.20 11.27
N SER A 168 35.02 -14.43 10.79
CA SER A 168 36.24 -14.14 11.53
C SER A 168 35.94 -13.42 12.87
N SER A 169 35.13 -12.37 12.83
CA SER A 169 34.75 -11.63 14.04
C SER A 169 33.97 -12.49 15.04
N ARG A 170 33.06 -13.36 14.56
CA ARG A 170 32.32 -14.30 15.44
C ARG A 170 33.25 -15.31 16.10
N ALA A 171 34.22 -15.84 15.36
CA ALA A 171 35.22 -16.75 15.89
C ALA A 171 36.08 -16.05 16.96
N THR A 172 36.54 -14.83 16.68
CA THR A 172 37.29 -14.01 17.65
C THR A 172 36.46 -13.71 18.90
N MET A 173 35.19 -13.33 18.75
CA MET A 173 34.29 -13.09 19.88
C MET A 173 34.17 -14.31 20.79
N LYS A 174 33.99 -15.51 20.21
CA LYS A 174 33.94 -16.76 20.96
C LYS A 174 35.28 -17.06 21.66
N LYS A 175 36.40 -16.82 20.97
CA LYS A 175 37.75 -17.00 21.52
C LYS A 175 37.97 -16.10 22.74
N VAL A 176 37.64 -14.81 22.63
CA VAL A 176 37.75 -13.82 23.70
C VAL A 176 37.07 -14.31 24.99
N LEU A 177 35.82 -14.78 24.88
CA LEU A 177 35.06 -15.27 26.03
C LEU A 177 35.70 -16.51 26.68
N LEU A 178 36.25 -17.42 25.87
CA LEU A 178 36.94 -18.61 26.37
C LEU A 178 38.25 -18.24 27.08
N ASP A 179 39.05 -17.37 26.47
CA ASP A 179 40.36 -16.98 26.98
C ASP A 179 40.24 -16.10 28.24
N SER A 180 39.30 -15.15 28.29
CA SER A 180 39.05 -14.33 29.48
C SER A 180 38.62 -15.18 30.67
N ASN A 181 37.73 -16.15 30.44
CA ASN A 181 37.26 -17.07 31.47
C ASN A 181 38.37 -18.00 31.95
N LYS A 182 39.18 -18.56 31.03
CA LYS A 182 40.32 -19.42 31.37
C LYS A 182 41.36 -18.70 32.22
N GLN A 183 41.58 -17.41 31.96
CA GLN A 183 42.53 -16.59 32.70
C GLN A 183 41.93 -15.99 33.99
N ASN A 184 40.62 -16.12 34.21
CA ASN A 184 39.89 -15.48 35.30
C ASN A 184 40.11 -13.95 35.33
N ILE A 185 40.16 -13.32 34.16
CA ILE A 185 40.34 -11.86 33.99
C ILE A 185 39.01 -11.25 33.58
N LYS A 186 38.70 -10.06 34.12
CA LYS A 186 37.54 -9.27 33.69
C LYS A 186 37.62 -9.00 32.19
N LEU A 187 36.51 -9.23 31.48
CA LEU A 187 36.43 -9.12 30.02
C LEU A 187 36.93 -7.76 29.49
N ALA A 188 36.58 -6.66 30.16
CA ALA A 188 37.06 -5.33 29.79
C ALA A 188 38.60 -5.22 29.82
N THR A 189 39.21 -5.68 30.92
CA THR A 189 40.68 -5.70 31.08
C THR A 189 41.35 -6.59 30.06
N TYR A 190 40.75 -7.75 29.74
CA TYR A 190 41.26 -8.63 28.70
C TYR A 190 41.24 -7.93 27.33
N LEU A 191 40.13 -7.29 26.96
CA LEU A 191 40.00 -6.59 25.68
C LEU A 191 40.88 -5.34 25.59
N ASP A 192 41.13 -4.63 26.68
CA ASP A 192 42.10 -3.53 26.72
C ASP A 192 43.53 -3.99 26.40
N ALA A 193 43.88 -5.22 26.80
CA ALA A 193 45.18 -5.83 26.49
C ALA A 193 45.27 -6.43 25.07
N HIS A 194 44.13 -6.64 24.39
CA HIS A 194 44.06 -7.30 23.08
C HIS A 194 43.26 -6.45 22.07
N PRO A 195 43.82 -5.34 21.56
CA PRO A 195 43.08 -4.35 20.77
C PRO A 195 42.49 -4.90 19.45
N GLU A 196 43.16 -5.85 18.80
CA GLU A 196 42.63 -6.49 17.58
C GLU A 196 41.35 -7.30 17.87
N GLU A 197 41.33 -8.01 19.00
CA GLU A 197 40.17 -8.79 19.44
C GLU A 197 39.04 -7.87 19.90
N ALA A 198 39.39 -6.77 20.57
CA ALA A 198 38.44 -5.73 20.95
C ALA A 198 37.76 -5.11 19.71
N GLN A 199 38.52 -4.83 18.65
CA GLN A 199 37.97 -4.31 17.41
C GLN A 199 36.94 -5.27 16.78
N ALA A 200 37.20 -6.58 16.82
CA ALA A 200 36.26 -7.59 16.33
C ALA A 200 34.95 -7.61 17.15
N VAL A 201 35.05 -7.57 18.48
CA VAL A 201 33.89 -7.51 19.39
C VAL A 201 33.09 -6.22 19.16
N VAL A 202 33.77 -5.07 19.09
CA VAL A 202 33.13 -3.77 18.82
C VAL A 202 32.41 -3.78 17.47
N SER A 203 32.98 -4.42 16.45
CA SER A 203 32.35 -4.53 15.13
C SER A 203 31.04 -5.31 15.19
N ILE A 204 30.97 -6.39 15.98
CA ILE A 204 29.74 -7.15 16.21
C ILE A 204 28.72 -6.32 16.99
N LEU A 205 29.12 -5.66 18.08
CA LEU A 205 28.20 -4.85 18.88
C LEU A 205 27.64 -3.67 18.07
N ASN A 206 28.47 -3.02 17.25
CA ASN A 206 28.03 -1.95 16.36
C ASN A 206 27.04 -2.45 15.30
N PHE A 207 27.25 -3.66 14.75
CA PHE A 207 26.31 -4.28 13.82
C PHE A 207 24.95 -4.54 14.48
N LEU A 208 24.94 -5.09 15.70
CA LEU A 208 23.70 -5.36 16.43
C LEU A 208 22.98 -4.06 16.84
N GLU A 209 23.70 -3.00 17.18
CA GLU A 209 23.13 -1.68 17.43
C GLU A 209 22.52 -1.07 16.15
N GLU A 210 23.21 -1.13 15.02
CA GLU A 210 22.70 -0.67 13.71
C GLU A 210 21.40 -1.40 13.36
N LEU A 211 21.39 -2.73 13.49
CA LEU A 211 20.21 -3.56 13.26
C LEU A 211 19.06 -3.18 14.19
N SER A 212 19.36 -2.93 15.46
CA SER A 212 18.36 -2.59 16.46
C SER A 212 17.72 -1.22 16.18
N PHE A 213 18.55 -0.23 15.84
CA PHE A 213 18.12 1.09 15.44
C PHE A 213 17.15 1.04 14.25
N LEU A 214 17.51 0.34 13.17
CA LEU A 214 16.67 0.22 11.98
C LEU A 214 15.38 -0.57 12.22
N THR A 215 15.38 -1.49 13.18
CA THR A 215 14.17 -2.21 13.58
C THR A 215 13.16 -1.27 14.26
N HIS A 216 13.64 -0.34 15.09
CA HIS A 216 12.78 0.65 15.75
C HIS A 216 12.22 1.69 14.77
N GLU A 217 12.97 2.08 13.75
CA GLU A 217 12.52 2.99 12.68
C GLU A 217 11.55 2.35 11.67
N LYS A 218 11.14 1.09 11.89
CA LYS A 218 10.27 0.30 10.99
C LYS A 218 10.84 0.11 9.58
N ASP A 219 12.15 0.22 9.43
CA ASP A 219 12.86 -0.03 8.18
C ASP A 219 13.14 -1.52 7.96
N LEU A 220 12.93 -2.36 8.97
CA LEU A 220 13.12 -3.81 8.97
C LEU A 220 11.90 -4.54 9.54
N ASP A 221 11.60 -5.73 8.99
CA ASP A 221 10.59 -6.65 9.51
C ASP A 221 11.05 -7.25 10.85
N LYS A 222 10.48 -6.71 11.94
CA LYS A 222 10.81 -7.07 13.33
C LYS A 222 10.57 -8.54 13.64
N ASP A 223 9.49 -9.12 13.14
CA ASP A 223 9.10 -10.50 13.49
C ASP A 223 10.05 -11.50 12.83
N LYS A 224 10.38 -11.27 11.56
CA LYS A 224 11.39 -12.07 10.84
C LYS A 224 12.76 -11.93 11.49
N LEU A 225 13.17 -10.73 11.86
CA LEU A 225 14.43 -10.51 12.57
C LEU A 225 14.45 -11.23 13.92
N ALA A 226 13.39 -11.15 14.72
CA ALA A 226 13.31 -11.83 16.00
C ALA A 226 13.45 -13.34 15.86
N SER A 227 12.86 -13.94 14.81
CA SER A 227 12.96 -15.38 14.54
C SER A 227 14.41 -15.85 14.30
N PHE A 228 15.27 -14.98 13.78
CA PHE A 228 16.66 -15.31 13.45
C PHE A 228 17.65 -14.83 14.53
N TYR A 229 17.50 -13.59 15.00
CA TYR A 229 18.49 -12.91 15.84
C TYR A 229 18.25 -13.01 17.33
N ARG A 230 17.08 -13.46 17.80
CA ARG A 230 16.79 -13.47 19.25
C ARG A 230 17.85 -14.20 20.07
N ALA A 231 18.18 -15.45 19.70
CA ALA A 231 19.19 -16.22 20.41
C ALA A 231 20.60 -15.58 20.35
N ILE A 232 20.90 -14.86 19.26
CA ILE A 232 22.16 -14.13 19.10
C ILE A 232 22.18 -12.91 20.04
N PHE A 233 21.08 -12.16 20.11
CA PHE A 233 20.93 -11.02 21.01
C PHE A 233 21.07 -11.46 22.47
N ASP A 234 20.38 -12.52 22.86
CA ASP A 234 20.41 -13.05 24.23
C ASP A 234 21.83 -13.45 24.63
N MET A 235 22.51 -14.20 23.75
CA MET A 235 23.90 -14.63 23.95
C MET A 235 24.85 -13.43 24.06
N VAL A 236 24.85 -12.55 23.06
CA VAL A 236 25.80 -11.43 23.01
C VAL A 236 25.54 -10.43 24.12
N TYR A 237 24.28 -10.12 24.43
CA TYR A 237 23.95 -9.21 25.52
C TYR A 237 24.39 -9.80 26.86
N SER A 238 24.08 -11.07 27.15
CA SER A 238 24.50 -11.74 28.38
C SER A 238 26.02 -11.78 28.54
N ASP A 239 26.74 -12.21 27.50
CA ASP A 239 28.18 -12.42 27.54
C ASP A 239 28.97 -11.10 27.63
N PHE A 240 28.46 -10.02 27.01
CA PHE A 240 29.14 -8.72 26.95
C PHE A 240 28.51 -7.64 27.82
N PHE A 241 27.48 -7.93 28.63
CA PHE A 241 26.79 -6.94 29.47
C PHE A 241 27.77 -6.15 30.35
N GLN A 242 28.64 -6.84 31.10
CA GLN A 242 29.61 -6.20 31.99
C GLN A 242 30.60 -5.32 31.23
N TYR A 243 31.00 -5.74 30.02
CA TYR A 243 31.87 -4.95 29.15
C TYR A 243 31.18 -3.68 28.68
N ILE A 244 29.92 -3.77 28.26
CA ILE A 244 29.11 -2.63 27.82
C ILE A 244 28.97 -1.61 28.95
N GLN A 245 28.62 -2.04 30.17
CA GLN A 245 28.48 -1.15 31.32
C GLN A 245 29.79 -0.45 31.67
N ALA A 246 30.91 -1.20 31.73
CA ALA A 246 32.22 -0.63 32.00
C ALA A 246 32.60 0.47 30.98
N ARG A 247 32.29 0.27 29.70
CA ARG A 247 32.56 1.28 28.65
C ARG A 247 31.63 2.49 28.72
N ARG A 248 30.38 2.33 29.16
CA ARG A 248 29.45 3.46 29.39
C ARG A 248 30.00 4.36 30.51
N GLU A 249 30.41 3.76 31.62
CA GLU A 249 30.98 4.47 32.78
C GLU A 249 32.31 5.16 32.45
N GLU A 250 33.27 4.43 31.86
CA GLU A 250 34.61 4.94 31.56
C GLU A 250 34.58 6.15 30.60
N LYS A 251 33.71 6.08 29.58
CA LYS A 251 33.65 7.11 28.52
C LYS A 251 32.59 8.17 28.77
N ASN A 252 31.84 8.08 29.86
CA ASN A 252 30.66 8.92 30.14
C ASN A 252 29.67 8.91 28.95
N ARG A 253 29.33 7.71 28.45
CA ARG A 253 28.48 7.47 27.28
C ARG A 253 27.31 6.54 27.62
N ASP A 254 26.37 7.03 28.43
CA ASP A 254 25.23 6.24 28.91
C ASP A 254 24.39 5.59 27.80
N LYS A 255 24.37 6.22 26.61
CA LYS A 255 23.60 5.75 25.44
C LYS A 255 24.33 4.76 24.54
N LEU A 256 25.55 4.32 24.92
CA LEU A 256 26.30 3.36 24.12
C LEU A 256 25.52 2.03 24.07
N TYR A 257 25.14 1.58 22.87
CA TYR A 257 24.36 0.36 22.66
C TYR A 257 22.95 0.38 23.28
N GLU A 258 22.32 1.55 23.33
CA GLU A 258 20.97 1.74 23.88
C GLU A 258 19.90 1.00 23.07
N HIS A 259 19.97 1.02 21.73
CA HIS A 259 18.95 0.36 20.90
C HIS A 259 19.05 -1.15 20.98
N PHE A 260 20.28 -1.68 21.01
CA PHE A 260 20.57 -3.10 21.22
C PHE A 260 19.96 -3.60 22.53
N GLU A 261 20.20 -2.89 23.63
CA GLU A 261 19.62 -3.22 24.93
C GLU A 261 18.09 -3.17 24.94
N LYS A 262 17.50 -2.10 24.38
CA LYS A 262 16.04 -1.97 24.30
C LYS A 262 15.41 -3.09 23.48
N LEU A 263 15.96 -3.39 22.30
CA LEU A 263 15.40 -4.43 21.43
C LEU A 263 15.54 -5.82 22.06
N HIS A 264 16.66 -6.10 22.74
CA HIS A 264 16.82 -7.32 23.54
C HIS A 264 15.73 -7.43 24.62
N GLN A 265 15.53 -6.38 25.43
CA GLN A 265 14.49 -6.36 26.47
C GLN A 265 13.08 -6.55 25.88
N GLU A 266 12.78 -5.89 24.77
CA GLU A 266 11.50 -6.06 24.06
C GLU A 266 11.29 -7.49 23.58
N TRP A 267 12.33 -8.16 23.07
CA TRP A 267 12.24 -9.55 22.64
C TRP A 267 12.14 -10.52 23.81
N GLN A 268 12.69 -10.20 24.98
CA GLN A 268 12.50 -10.99 26.21
C GLN A 268 11.07 -10.90 26.73
N ILE A 269 10.48 -9.69 26.75
CA ILE A 269 9.09 -9.47 27.22
C ILE A 269 8.07 -10.12 26.26
N ASN A 270 8.19 -9.83 24.96
CA ASN A 270 7.25 -10.33 23.96
C ASN A 270 7.49 -11.79 23.59
N GLY A 271 8.71 -12.29 23.84
CA GLY A 271 9.11 -13.66 23.59
C GLY A 271 8.76 -14.61 24.72
N GLY A 272 7.98 -14.16 25.73
CA GLY A 272 7.46 -14.96 26.83
C GLY A 272 7.19 -16.38 26.36
N TYR A 273 8.12 -17.26 26.70
CA TYR A 273 8.16 -18.65 26.24
C TYR A 273 6.81 -19.27 26.59
N ARG A 274 5.95 -19.43 25.58
CA ARG A 274 5.07 -20.60 25.48
C ARG A 274 5.97 -21.77 25.06
N GLY A 275 6.89 -22.13 25.96
CA GLY A 275 7.52 -23.45 25.95
C GLY A 275 6.54 -24.46 26.49
#